data_AF-B9XRG2-F1
#
_entry.id   AF-B9XRG2-F1
#
_cell.length_a   1.000
_cell.length_b   1.000
_cell.length_c   1.000
_cell.angle_alpha   90.00
_cell.angle_beta   90.00
_cell.angle_gamma   90.00
#
_symmetry.space_group_name_H-M   'P 1'
#
loop_
_entity.id
_entity.type
_entity.pdbx_description
1 polymer ?
#
loop_
_entity_poly.entity_id
_entity_poly.type
_entity_poly.pdbx_seq_one_letter_code
_entity_poly.pdbx_strand_id
1 'polypeptide(L)'
;MSISEPFIRRPVGTSLLAIGLFLLGIVAYKLLPVAPIPRVDFPMIQVSASLPGADPATVASSLAAPLEKRLGQIAGVSEMTSISTLGGASVTIQFNLDRKVDGAARDVAAAISAAASDLPINLPSPPTYRKVNPADAPIMILAMTSDTLKPTDVYEAADTIIAQRLSQVEGVSQAVISGADKSAVRVQVNPAALASTGMGLEDVRTYLSQVNVDLPKGSIDGERDSYTLESNDQLLDAGDYQSLILTTKSNVPIKLSSLGKVFEGVENERVGGWAGTNRAVLVIVFKQPDANVIETVDRIKAVLPELERWIPPSVKIRLISDRTTTIRASVEEVQFSLLLSIALVVMVIFLFLRRFWPTFIASITVPLALAGTFGFMYLFGYSLDNLSLMAITISVGFVVDDAIVVIENVFRFIEQGDRTMVAALKGARQIGFTVVSMSLSLVAVFIPLLFMGGLIGRLFHEF
;
A
#
# COMPACT_ATOMS: atom_id res chain seq x y z
N MET A 1 -25.50 30.65 37.33
CA MET A 1 -25.08 31.05 35.97
C MET A 1 -25.21 29.83 35.09
N SER A 2 -25.89 29.94 33.95
CA SER A 2 -25.95 28.85 32.95
C SER A 2 -24.71 28.92 32.07
N ILE A 3 -24.17 27.78 31.63
CA ILE A 3 -23.01 27.70 30.71
C ILE A 3 -23.31 28.45 29.39
N SER A 4 -24.58 28.50 28.97
CA SER A 4 -25.02 29.17 27.75
C SER A 4 -25.25 30.68 27.91
N GLU A 5 -25.32 31.20 29.15
CA GLU A 5 -25.64 32.60 29.43
C GLU A 5 -24.67 33.62 28.77
N PRO A 6 -23.34 33.41 28.77
CA PRO A 6 -22.41 34.29 28.06
C PRO A 6 -22.66 34.35 26.54
N PHE A 7 -23.01 33.20 25.94
CA PHE A 7 -23.26 33.08 24.50
C PHE A 7 -24.59 33.72 24.07
N ILE A 8 -25.61 33.64 24.93
CA ILE A 8 -26.91 34.29 24.72
C ILE A 8 -26.78 35.82 24.80
N ARG A 9 -25.97 36.33 25.73
CA ARG A 9 -25.75 37.78 25.90
C ARG A 9 -24.86 38.39 24.81
N ARG A 10 -24.09 37.58 24.07
CA ARG A 10 -23.15 38.02 23.03
C ARG A 10 -23.46 37.39 21.66
N PRO A 11 -24.62 37.68 21.04
CA PRO A 11 -25.06 37.01 19.83
C PRO A 11 -24.06 37.13 18.67
N VAL A 12 -23.45 38.31 18.47
CA VAL A 12 -22.45 38.53 17.41
C VAL A 12 -21.19 37.68 17.63
N GLY A 13 -20.71 37.60 18.88
CA GLY A 13 -19.54 36.78 19.21
C GLY A 13 -19.81 35.29 18.99
N THR A 14 -20.99 34.82 19.39
CA THR A 14 -21.42 33.43 19.18
C THR A 14 -21.55 33.08 17.70
N SER A 15 -22.13 33.97 16.88
CA SER A 15 -22.21 33.78 15.43
C SER A 15 -20.83 33.75 14.76
N LEU A 16 -19.90 34.62 15.15
CA LEU A 16 -18.53 34.61 14.62
C LEU A 16 -17.78 33.32 14.99
N LEU A 17 -17.94 32.82 16.21
CA LEU A 17 -17.39 31.53 16.63
C LEU A 17 -17.97 30.37 15.81
N ALA A 18 -19.28 30.38 15.57
CA ALA A 18 -19.93 29.36 14.74
C ALA A 18 -19.42 29.38 13.29
N ILE A 19 -19.27 30.57 12.69
CA ILE A 19 -18.70 30.72 11.34
C ILE A 19 -17.24 30.24 11.32
N GLY A 20 -16.43 30.61 12.32
CA GLY A 20 -15.04 30.17 12.42
C GLY A 20 -14.91 28.65 12.50
N LEU A 21 -15.73 28.00 13.33
CA LEU A 21 -15.79 26.54 13.45
C LEU A 21 -16.21 25.89 12.14
N PHE A 22 -17.23 26.45 11.47
CA PHE A 22 -17.71 25.95 10.18
C PHE A 22 -16.63 26.01 9.09
N LEU A 23 -15.92 27.14 8.99
CA LEU A 23 -14.81 27.29 8.04
C LEU A 23 -13.65 26.34 8.34
N LEU A 24 -13.30 26.16 9.62
CA LEU A 24 -12.28 25.19 10.03
C LEU A 24 -12.68 23.77 9.62
N GLY A 25 -13.93 23.39 9.85
CA GLY A 25 -14.44 22.08 9.43
C GLY A 25 -14.44 21.87 7.91
N ILE A 26 -14.71 22.91 7.10
CA ILE A 26 -14.59 22.82 5.64
C ILE A 26 -13.14 22.54 5.22
N VAL A 27 -12.17 23.23 5.84
CA VAL A 27 -10.75 23.00 5.55
C VAL A 27 -10.34 21.59 5.98
N ALA A 28 -10.72 21.17 7.19
CA ALA A 28 -10.44 19.85 7.71
C ALA A 28 -11.04 18.75 6.82
N TYR A 29 -12.30 18.90 6.39
CA TYR A 29 -12.97 17.97 5.47
C TYR A 29 -12.20 17.75 4.17
N LYS A 30 -11.59 18.81 3.61
CA LYS A 30 -10.79 18.70 2.38
C LYS A 30 -9.42 18.05 2.59
N LEU A 31 -8.87 18.13 3.81
CA LEU A 31 -7.56 17.57 4.15
C LEU A 31 -7.65 16.15 4.71
N LEU A 32 -8.83 15.72 5.17
CA LEU A 32 -9.03 14.39 5.72
C LEU A 32 -8.83 13.32 4.64
N PRO A 33 -8.00 12.30 4.92
CA PRO A 33 -7.78 11.21 3.99
C PRO A 33 -9.03 10.33 3.91
N VAL A 34 -9.33 9.85 2.70
CA VAL A 34 -10.46 8.95 2.47
C VAL A 34 -9.95 7.52 2.27
N ALA A 35 -10.51 6.58 3.03
CA ALA A 35 -10.17 5.16 2.96
C ALA A 35 -11.43 4.30 3.13
N PRO A 36 -11.46 3.05 2.63
CA PRO A 36 -12.58 2.14 2.89
C PRO A 36 -12.59 1.55 4.31
N ILE A 37 -11.42 1.52 4.97
CA ILE A 37 -11.21 1.06 6.35
C ILE A 37 -10.26 2.03 7.06
N PRO A 38 -10.32 2.09 8.41
CA PRO A 38 -9.40 2.91 9.20
C PRO A 38 -7.94 2.61 8.91
N ARG A 39 -7.10 3.61 9.13
CA ARG A 39 -5.65 3.50 8.95
C ARG A 39 -5.04 2.65 10.05
N VAL A 40 -4.96 1.34 9.81
CA VAL A 40 -4.24 0.41 10.68
C VAL A 40 -2.92 0.03 10.04
N ASP A 41 -1.86 0.73 10.42
CA ASP A 41 -0.51 0.35 10.04
C ASP A 41 0.00 -0.78 10.92
N PHE A 42 0.14 -1.94 10.31
CA PHE A 42 0.82 -3.06 10.91
C PHE A 42 2.31 -2.97 10.61
N PRO A 43 3.17 -2.94 11.64
CA PRO A 43 4.60 -2.99 11.43
C PRO A 43 4.98 -4.42 11.01
N MET A 44 4.88 -4.69 9.71
CA MET A 44 5.26 -5.95 9.11
C MET A 44 6.39 -5.76 8.11
N ILE A 45 7.31 -6.72 8.14
CA ILE A 45 8.44 -6.76 7.22
C ILE A 45 8.48 -8.15 6.61
N GLN A 46 8.51 -8.19 5.28
CA GLN A 46 8.73 -9.42 4.54
C GLN A 46 10.19 -9.48 4.12
N VAL A 47 10.86 -10.56 4.46
CA VAL A 47 12.19 -10.93 4.00
C VAL A 47 12.03 -12.01 2.95
N SER A 48 12.69 -11.86 1.80
CA SER A 48 12.65 -12.79 0.69
C SER A 48 14.05 -13.24 0.32
N ALA A 49 14.22 -14.54 0.11
CA ALA A 49 15.48 -15.14 -0.31
C ALA A 49 15.21 -16.23 -1.35
N SER A 50 16.10 -16.36 -2.32
CA SER A 50 15.99 -17.36 -3.39
C SER A 50 17.16 -18.33 -3.34
N LEU A 51 16.85 -19.63 -3.43
CA LEU A 51 17.82 -20.71 -3.56
C LEU A 51 17.37 -21.63 -4.72
N PRO A 52 17.55 -21.19 -5.99
CA PRO A 52 17.01 -21.91 -7.15
C PRO A 52 17.44 -23.37 -7.19
N GLY A 53 16.49 -24.25 -7.53
CA GLY A 53 16.74 -25.70 -7.65
C GLY A 53 16.62 -26.49 -6.33
N ALA A 54 16.53 -25.83 -5.18
CA ALA A 54 16.28 -26.50 -3.91
C ALA A 54 14.78 -26.84 -3.72
N ASP A 55 14.49 -28.04 -3.22
CA ASP A 55 13.14 -28.42 -2.81
C ASP A 55 12.72 -27.68 -1.52
N PRO A 56 11.41 -27.59 -1.22
CA PRO A 56 10.92 -26.84 -0.06
C PRO A 56 11.53 -27.25 1.28
N ALA A 57 11.93 -28.51 1.48
CA ALA A 57 12.52 -28.96 2.74
C ALA A 57 13.98 -28.50 2.87
N THR A 58 14.76 -28.52 1.77
CA THR A 58 16.10 -27.92 1.73
C THR A 58 16.03 -26.41 1.93
N VAL A 59 15.08 -25.73 1.28
CA VAL A 59 14.86 -24.29 1.48
C VAL A 59 14.51 -23.97 2.93
N ALA A 60 13.62 -24.74 3.55
CA ALA A 60 13.23 -24.52 4.94
C ALA A 60 14.43 -24.66 5.90
N SER A 61 15.23 -25.71 5.74
CA SER A 61 16.37 -26.01 6.62
C SER A 61 17.60 -25.15 6.37
N SER A 62 17.90 -24.82 5.10
CA SER A 62 19.15 -24.15 4.71
C SER A 62 18.99 -22.65 4.49
N LEU A 63 17.77 -22.14 4.31
CA LEU A 63 17.51 -20.73 4.03
C LEU A 63 16.57 -20.09 5.06
N ALA A 64 15.38 -20.68 5.28
CA ALA A 64 14.39 -20.09 6.19
C ALA A 64 14.82 -20.18 7.67
N ALA A 65 15.22 -21.36 8.16
CA ALA A 65 15.57 -21.55 9.57
C ALA A 65 16.76 -20.68 10.05
N PRO A 66 17.87 -20.51 9.30
CA PRO A 66 18.91 -19.57 9.67
C PRO A 66 18.43 -18.11 9.74
N LEU A 67 17.59 -17.69 8.79
CA LEU A 67 16.98 -16.36 8.79
C LEU A 67 16.07 -16.17 10.01
N GLU A 68 15.13 -17.09 10.23
CA GLU A 68 14.20 -17.07 11.38
C GLU A 68 14.95 -16.95 12.71
N LYS A 69 16.03 -17.71 12.87
CA LYS A 69 16.83 -17.69 14.11
C LYS A 69 17.43 -16.31 14.39
N ARG A 70 17.89 -15.59 13.38
CA ARG A 70 18.47 -14.24 13.52
C ARG A 70 17.38 -13.18 13.65
N LEU A 71 16.33 -13.29 12.84
CA LEU A 71 15.20 -12.36 12.83
C LEU A 71 14.38 -12.44 14.11
N GLY A 72 14.25 -13.63 14.71
CA GLY A 72 13.49 -13.85 15.94
C GLY A 72 14.16 -13.27 17.19
N GLN A 73 15.43 -12.88 17.11
CA GLN A 73 16.14 -12.20 18.19
C GLN A 73 15.85 -10.69 18.23
N ILE A 74 15.16 -10.16 17.22
CA ILE A 74 14.81 -8.74 17.18
C ILE A 74 13.74 -8.47 18.24
N ALA A 75 13.96 -7.43 19.05
CA ALA A 75 13.01 -7.04 20.08
C ALA A 75 11.68 -6.56 19.48
N GLY A 76 10.57 -6.99 20.08
CA GLY A 76 9.22 -6.58 19.68
C GLY A 76 8.63 -7.34 18.50
N VAL A 77 9.20 -8.49 18.12
CA VAL A 77 8.54 -9.44 17.22
C VAL A 77 7.37 -10.09 17.97
N SER A 78 6.15 -9.94 17.44
CA SER A 78 4.94 -10.56 17.98
C SER A 78 4.67 -11.91 17.35
N GLU A 79 4.87 -12.01 16.04
CA GLU A 79 4.63 -13.23 15.26
C GLU A 79 5.62 -13.30 14.10
N MET A 80 6.03 -14.51 13.75
CA MET A 80 6.87 -14.76 12.59
C MET A 80 6.33 -15.98 11.85
N THR A 81 6.11 -15.83 10.55
CA THR A 81 5.63 -16.91 9.69
C THR A 81 6.55 -17.02 8.49
N SER A 82 6.98 -18.23 8.17
CA SER A 82 7.75 -18.50 6.97
C SER A 82 6.99 -19.41 6.01
N ILE A 83 7.20 -19.15 4.73
CA ILE A 83 6.69 -19.97 3.64
C ILE A 83 7.90 -20.37 2.80
N SER A 84 8.17 -21.67 2.76
CA SER A 84 9.22 -22.25 1.92
C SER A 84 8.57 -22.90 0.71
N THR A 85 9.00 -22.48 -0.47
CA THR A 85 8.53 -22.99 -1.76
C THR A 85 9.72 -23.52 -2.56
N LEU A 86 9.45 -24.11 -3.72
CA LEU A 86 10.50 -24.56 -4.62
C LEU A 86 11.38 -23.35 -5.03
N GLY A 87 12.65 -23.39 -4.66
CA GLY A 87 13.61 -22.37 -5.05
C GLY A 87 13.57 -21.05 -4.27
N GLY A 88 12.77 -20.93 -3.20
CA GLY A 88 12.70 -19.66 -2.45
C GLY A 88 11.91 -19.71 -1.15
N ALA A 89 12.28 -18.81 -0.23
CA ALA A 89 11.65 -18.61 1.06
C ALA A 89 11.15 -17.17 1.22
N SER A 90 10.02 -17.02 1.88
CA SER A 90 9.50 -15.75 2.36
C SER A 90 9.28 -15.84 3.86
N VAL A 91 9.90 -14.96 4.63
CA VAL A 91 9.69 -14.81 6.07
C VAL A 91 8.97 -13.51 6.34
N THR A 92 7.75 -13.58 6.85
CA THR A 92 6.97 -12.42 7.27
C THR A 92 7.11 -12.26 8.77
N ILE A 93 7.56 -11.09 9.18
CA ILE A 93 7.79 -10.72 10.58
C ILE A 93 6.77 -9.65 10.94
N GLN A 94 5.93 -9.95 11.92
CA GLN A 94 5.03 -8.98 12.51
C GLN A 94 5.61 -8.49 13.83
N PHE A 95 5.69 -7.18 13.97
CA PHE A 95 6.11 -6.52 15.20
C PHE A 95 4.90 -6.07 16.02
N ASN A 96 5.13 -5.79 17.29
CA ASN A 96 4.14 -5.15 18.16
C ASN A 96 3.66 -3.82 17.56
N LEU A 97 2.38 -3.50 17.76
CA LEU A 97 1.71 -2.36 17.14
C LEU A 97 2.31 -0.99 17.48
N ASP A 98 3.04 -0.88 18.59
CA ASP A 98 3.76 0.33 19.05
C ASP A 98 5.16 0.48 18.41
N ARG A 99 5.66 -0.56 17.72
CA ARG A 99 6.97 -0.53 17.07
C ARG A 99 6.90 0.29 15.77
N LYS A 100 7.78 1.29 15.63
CA LYS A 100 7.96 2.01 14.36
C LYS A 100 8.59 1.10 13.30
N VAL A 101 7.92 0.99 12.14
CA VAL A 101 8.35 0.15 11.01
C VAL A 101 9.76 0.48 10.53
N ASP A 102 10.14 1.76 10.49
CA ASP A 102 11.47 2.20 10.05
C ASP A 102 12.59 1.69 10.96
N GLY A 103 12.34 1.67 12.27
CA GLY A 103 13.28 1.12 13.24
C GLY A 103 13.43 -0.38 13.07
N ALA A 104 12.30 -1.09 12.99
CA ALA A 104 12.26 -2.51 12.73
C ALA A 104 12.96 -2.89 11.41
N ALA A 105 12.80 -2.08 10.36
CA ALA A 105 13.45 -2.30 9.06
C ALA A 105 14.98 -2.27 9.15
N ARG A 106 15.54 -1.34 9.93
CA ARG A 106 16.99 -1.28 10.17
C ARG A 106 17.48 -2.50 10.96
N ASP A 107 16.72 -2.93 11.96
CA ASP A 107 17.08 -4.12 12.75
C ASP A 107 17.02 -5.39 11.90
N VAL A 108 16.01 -5.52 11.03
CA VAL A 108 15.91 -6.63 10.07
C VAL A 108 17.08 -6.63 9.09
N ALA A 109 17.48 -5.47 8.55
CA ALA A 109 18.63 -5.37 7.67
C ALA A 109 19.93 -5.82 8.37
N ALA A 110 20.12 -5.41 9.64
CA ALA A 110 21.25 -5.83 10.45
C ALA A 110 21.22 -7.34 10.74
N ALA A 111 20.04 -7.90 11.02
CA ALA A 111 19.86 -9.34 11.25
C ALA A 111 20.11 -10.18 10.00
N ILE A 112 19.68 -9.71 8.81
CA ILE A 112 20.01 -10.34 7.52
C ILE A 112 21.53 -10.34 7.30
N SER A 113 22.18 -9.21 7.56
CA SER A 113 23.64 -9.09 7.43
C SER A 113 24.37 -10.03 8.40
N ALA A 114 23.87 -10.16 9.63
CA ALA A 114 24.41 -11.10 10.63
C ALA A 114 24.10 -12.57 10.30
N ALA A 115 23.06 -12.85 9.52
CA ALA A 115 22.72 -14.19 9.04
C ALA A 115 23.60 -14.62 7.86
N ALA A 116 24.28 -13.70 7.18
CA ALA A 116 24.99 -13.97 5.93
C ALA A 116 26.01 -15.13 6.03
N SER A 117 26.65 -15.31 7.19
CA SER A 117 27.59 -16.42 7.44
C SER A 117 26.91 -17.78 7.61
N ASP A 118 25.63 -17.78 7.99
CA ASP A 118 24.84 -18.99 8.24
C ASP A 118 24.06 -19.43 6.99
N LEU A 119 24.10 -18.63 5.91
CA LEU A 119 23.40 -18.87 4.65
C LEU A 119 24.28 -19.61 3.62
N PRO A 120 23.67 -20.32 2.66
CA PRO A 120 24.41 -20.96 1.58
C PRO A 120 25.20 -19.95 0.73
N ILE A 121 26.40 -20.33 0.30
CA ILE A 121 27.29 -19.46 -0.49
C ILE A 121 26.78 -19.27 -1.93
N ASN A 122 25.91 -20.16 -2.39
CA ASN A 122 25.40 -20.22 -3.77
C ASN A 122 24.06 -19.46 -3.98
N LEU A 123 23.77 -18.45 -3.16
CA LEU A 123 22.60 -17.60 -3.36
C LEU A 123 22.83 -16.67 -4.57
N PRO A 124 21.89 -16.57 -5.54
CA PRO A 124 22.01 -15.66 -6.67
C PRO A 124 22.06 -14.18 -6.26
N SER A 125 21.40 -13.85 -5.15
CA SER A 125 21.38 -12.52 -4.55
C SER A 125 21.22 -12.65 -3.03
N PRO A 126 21.73 -11.69 -2.24
CA PRO A 126 21.50 -11.68 -0.80
C PRO A 126 20.00 -11.56 -0.49
N PRO A 127 19.53 -12.07 0.67
CA PRO A 127 18.16 -11.87 1.09
C PRO A 127 17.79 -10.38 1.10
N THR A 128 16.62 -10.06 0.57
CA THR A 128 16.09 -8.70 0.53
C THR A 128 14.95 -8.57 1.52
N TYR A 129 14.65 -7.34 1.93
CA TYR A 129 13.51 -7.07 2.80
C TYR A 129 12.71 -5.90 2.29
N ARG A 130 11.43 -5.90 2.60
CA ARG A 130 10.53 -4.78 2.32
C ARG A 130 9.50 -4.64 3.42
N LYS A 131 9.07 -3.41 3.65
CA LYS A 131 7.92 -3.11 4.50
C LYS A 131 6.67 -3.60 3.77
N VAL A 132 5.81 -4.33 4.46
CA VAL A 132 4.54 -4.80 3.91
C VAL A 132 3.44 -4.48 4.89
N ASN A 133 2.31 -3.98 4.41
CA ASN A 133 1.07 -3.98 5.17
C ASN A 133 0.15 -5.05 4.56
N PRO A 134 -0.48 -5.96 5.33
CA PRO A 134 -1.48 -6.90 4.80
C PRO A 134 -2.65 -6.22 4.09
N ALA A 135 -2.90 -4.93 4.39
CA ALA A 135 -3.87 -4.11 3.70
C ALA A 135 -3.36 -3.55 2.35
N ASP A 136 -2.07 -3.71 2.01
CA ASP A 136 -1.46 -3.26 0.75
C ASP A 136 -1.81 -4.19 -0.42
N ALA A 137 -3.12 -4.34 -0.65
CA ALA A 137 -3.58 -4.79 -1.95
C ALA A 137 -3.13 -3.79 -3.03
N PRO A 138 -2.84 -4.26 -4.25
CA PRO A 138 -2.40 -3.39 -5.33
C PRO A 138 -3.44 -2.30 -5.61
N ILE A 139 -2.96 -1.07 -5.80
CA ILE A 139 -3.82 0.10 -6.08
C ILE A 139 -4.18 0.19 -7.56
N MET A 140 -3.31 -0.35 -8.43
CA MET A 140 -3.49 -0.38 -9.87
C MET A 140 -2.80 -1.61 -10.46
N ILE A 141 -3.43 -2.26 -11.43
CA ILE A 141 -2.83 -3.32 -12.24
C ILE A 141 -2.96 -2.93 -13.71
N LEU A 142 -1.83 -2.83 -14.39
CA LEU A 142 -1.75 -2.59 -15.82
C LEU A 142 -1.39 -3.89 -16.52
N ALA A 143 -1.98 -4.14 -17.69
CA ALA A 143 -1.58 -5.20 -18.59
C ALA A 143 -0.95 -4.60 -19.84
N MET A 144 0.26 -5.06 -20.15
CA MET A 144 0.98 -4.75 -21.37
C MET A 144 0.86 -5.95 -22.31
N THR A 145 0.33 -5.69 -23.51
CA THR A 145 0.08 -6.72 -24.53
C THR A 145 0.65 -6.26 -25.87
N SER A 146 1.11 -7.20 -26.69
CA SER A 146 1.58 -6.93 -28.05
C SER A 146 1.18 -8.08 -28.97
N ASP A 147 0.74 -7.74 -30.17
CA ASP A 147 0.37 -8.72 -31.21
C ASP A 147 1.60 -9.16 -32.04
N THR A 148 2.72 -8.41 -31.96
CA THR A 148 3.90 -8.60 -32.81
C THR A 148 5.19 -8.91 -32.04
N LEU A 149 5.28 -8.52 -30.77
CA LEU A 149 6.48 -8.72 -29.95
C LEU A 149 6.37 -9.99 -29.10
N LYS A 150 7.52 -10.59 -28.77
CA LYS A 150 7.55 -11.70 -27.82
C LYS A 150 7.25 -11.16 -26.42
N PRO A 151 6.66 -11.98 -25.51
CA PRO A 151 6.43 -11.57 -24.13
C PRO A 151 7.68 -11.10 -23.38
N THR A 152 8.87 -11.59 -23.75
CA THR A 152 10.17 -11.16 -23.22
C THR A 152 10.49 -9.70 -23.54
N ASP A 153 10.25 -9.28 -24.78
CA ASP A 153 10.54 -7.93 -25.24
C ASP A 153 9.54 -6.94 -24.60
N VAL A 154 8.30 -7.39 -24.40
CA VAL A 154 7.28 -6.65 -23.65
C VAL A 154 7.67 -6.56 -22.17
N TYR A 155 8.23 -7.63 -21.59
CA TYR A 155 8.73 -7.63 -20.22
C TYR A 155 9.86 -6.62 -20.04
N GLU A 156 10.83 -6.58 -20.96
CA GLU A 156 11.96 -5.65 -20.89
C GLU A 156 11.50 -4.19 -20.92
N ALA A 157 10.56 -3.85 -21.82
CA ALA A 157 9.95 -2.52 -21.85
C ALA A 157 9.16 -2.21 -20.57
N ALA A 158 8.47 -3.20 -20.00
CA ALA A 158 7.76 -3.05 -18.73
C ALA A 158 8.74 -2.80 -17.57
N ASP A 159 9.89 -3.48 -17.55
CA ASP A 159 10.85 -3.44 -16.45
C ASP A 159 11.74 -2.22 -16.45
N THR A 160 12.33 -1.92 -17.60
CA THR A 160 13.33 -0.85 -17.72
C THR A 160 12.70 0.54 -17.82
N ILE A 161 11.47 0.64 -18.35
CA ILE A 161 10.81 1.93 -18.59
C ILE A 161 9.63 2.12 -17.63
N ILE A 162 8.60 1.30 -17.73
CA ILE A 162 7.33 1.51 -17.02
C ILE A 162 7.53 1.35 -15.51
N ALA A 163 8.06 0.22 -15.05
CA ALA A 163 8.19 -0.08 -13.63
C ALA A 163 9.14 0.89 -12.91
N GLN A 164 10.27 1.25 -13.53
CA GLN A 164 11.19 2.24 -12.98
C GLN A 164 10.53 3.61 -12.83
N ARG A 165 9.83 4.09 -13.87
CA ARG A 165 9.20 5.42 -13.82
C ARG A 165 8.01 5.45 -12.87
N LEU A 166 7.18 4.42 -12.85
CA LEU A 166 6.05 4.33 -11.92
C LEU A 166 6.51 4.28 -10.47
N SER A 167 7.60 3.57 -10.17
CA SER A 167 8.17 3.50 -8.82
C SER A 167 8.72 4.85 -8.31
N GLN A 168 8.99 5.80 -9.20
CA GLN A 168 9.40 7.17 -8.85
C GLN A 168 8.21 8.12 -8.62
N VAL A 169 6.98 7.70 -8.92
CA VAL A 169 5.79 8.53 -8.69
C VAL A 169 5.55 8.66 -7.19
N GLU A 170 5.38 9.89 -6.71
CA GLU A 170 5.11 10.15 -5.30
C GLU A 170 3.83 9.43 -4.85
N GLY A 171 3.98 8.60 -3.81
CA GLY A 171 2.93 7.74 -3.26
C GLY A 171 3.01 6.28 -3.71
N VAL A 172 3.84 5.95 -4.70
CA VAL A 172 4.12 4.57 -5.12
C VAL A 172 5.27 4.00 -4.29
N SER A 173 5.11 2.77 -3.78
CA SER A 173 6.19 2.04 -3.11
C SER A 173 7.01 1.22 -4.09
N GLN A 174 6.32 0.51 -4.99
CA GLN A 174 6.94 -0.30 -6.03
C GLN A 174 5.94 -0.64 -7.14
N ALA A 175 6.48 -0.85 -8.35
CA ALA A 175 5.79 -1.50 -9.44
C ALA A 175 6.47 -2.87 -9.68
N VAL A 176 5.72 -3.95 -9.44
CA VAL A 176 6.22 -5.33 -9.60
C VAL A 176 5.69 -5.90 -10.90
N ILE A 177 6.55 -6.58 -11.64
CA ILE A 177 6.18 -7.19 -12.92
C ILE A 177 5.85 -8.66 -12.71
N SER A 178 4.84 -9.11 -13.43
CA SER A 178 4.42 -10.51 -13.42
C SER A 178 3.92 -10.91 -14.80
N GLY A 179 3.69 -12.21 -14.99
CA GLY A 179 3.11 -12.75 -16.21
C GLY A 179 4.09 -13.03 -17.36
N ALA A 180 5.32 -12.55 -17.23
CA ALA A 180 6.48 -12.94 -18.03
C ALA A 180 7.72 -12.80 -17.14
N ASP A 181 8.88 -13.15 -17.69
CA ASP A 181 10.16 -13.09 -16.99
C ASP A 181 11.25 -12.60 -17.94
N LYS A 182 12.40 -12.20 -17.39
CA LYS A 182 13.54 -11.70 -18.15
C LYS A 182 14.08 -12.75 -19.11
N SER A 183 14.60 -12.26 -20.23
CA SER A 183 15.29 -13.09 -21.22
C SER A 183 16.47 -13.81 -20.58
N ALA A 184 16.69 -15.07 -20.95
CA ALA A 184 17.80 -15.87 -20.48
C ALA A 184 18.27 -16.86 -21.56
N VAL A 185 19.58 -17.07 -21.64
CA VAL A 185 20.15 -18.17 -22.43
C VAL A 185 20.00 -19.47 -21.63
N ARG A 186 19.26 -20.44 -22.19
CA ARG A 186 19.04 -21.74 -21.54
C ARG A 186 19.96 -22.79 -22.14
N VAL A 187 20.77 -23.41 -21.29
CA VAL A 187 21.63 -24.55 -21.64
C VAL A 187 20.99 -25.84 -21.12
N GLN A 188 20.43 -26.64 -22.02
CA GLN A 188 19.88 -27.97 -21.73
C GLN A 188 20.88 -29.06 -22.11
N VAL A 189 21.56 -29.62 -21.12
CA VAL A 189 22.58 -30.66 -21.33
C VAL A 189 21.91 -32.04 -21.43
N ASN A 190 22.37 -32.87 -22.37
CA ASN A 190 21.97 -34.28 -22.46
C ASN A 190 22.88 -35.14 -21.57
N PRO A 191 22.37 -35.72 -20.47
CA PRO A 191 23.22 -36.48 -19.53
C PRO A 191 23.92 -37.68 -20.16
N ALA A 192 23.28 -38.36 -21.12
CA ALA A 192 23.87 -39.53 -21.79
C ALA A 192 25.03 -39.14 -22.71
N ALA A 193 24.88 -38.02 -23.45
CA ALA A 193 25.96 -37.50 -24.30
C ALA A 193 27.14 -37.02 -23.45
N LEU A 194 26.85 -36.32 -22.34
CA LEU A 194 27.86 -35.81 -21.41
C LEU A 194 28.67 -36.94 -20.75
N ALA A 195 28.01 -38.03 -20.35
CA ALA A 195 28.70 -39.19 -19.76
C ALA A 195 29.73 -39.82 -20.71
N SER A 196 29.51 -39.76 -22.03
CA SER A 196 30.46 -40.30 -23.02
C SER A 196 31.80 -39.54 -23.07
N THR A 197 31.84 -38.32 -22.55
CA THR A 197 33.04 -37.47 -22.51
C THR A 197 33.75 -37.53 -21.17
N GLY A 198 33.22 -38.27 -20.19
CA GLY A 198 33.75 -38.33 -18.83
C GLY A 198 33.50 -37.07 -18.00
N MET A 199 32.61 -36.18 -18.46
CA MET A 199 32.22 -34.97 -17.72
C MET A 199 30.92 -35.19 -16.95
N GLY A 200 30.77 -34.50 -15.83
CA GLY A 200 29.53 -34.36 -15.08
C GLY A 200 28.84 -33.01 -15.35
N LEU A 201 27.60 -32.88 -14.87
CA LEU A 201 26.85 -31.62 -14.96
C LEU A 201 27.53 -30.47 -14.22
N GLU A 202 28.25 -30.80 -13.14
CA GLU A 202 29.00 -29.82 -12.34
C GLU A 202 30.20 -29.24 -13.09
N ASP A 203 30.83 -30.03 -13.95
CA ASP A 203 31.93 -29.55 -14.81
C ASP A 203 31.39 -28.52 -15.82
N VAL A 204 30.21 -28.79 -16.41
CA VAL A 204 29.55 -27.85 -17.32
C VAL A 204 29.16 -26.56 -16.59
N ARG A 205 28.57 -26.67 -15.39
CA ARG A 205 28.19 -25.52 -14.57
C ARG A 205 29.41 -24.65 -14.23
N THR A 206 30.49 -25.28 -13.79
CA THR A 206 31.74 -24.60 -13.42
C THR A 206 32.36 -23.91 -14.63
N TYR A 207 32.45 -24.62 -15.77
CA TYR A 207 32.97 -24.06 -17.01
C TYR A 207 32.18 -22.84 -17.47
N LEU A 208 30.85 -22.92 -17.51
CA LEU A 208 29.99 -21.80 -17.92
C LEU A 208 30.16 -20.58 -17.00
N SER A 209 30.37 -20.80 -15.70
CA SER A 209 30.62 -19.70 -14.74
C SER A 209 31.98 -19.02 -14.92
N GLN A 210 32.95 -19.70 -15.54
CA GLN A 210 34.30 -19.17 -15.76
C GLN A 210 34.46 -18.47 -17.11
N VAL A 211 33.69 -18.87 -18.12
CA VAL A 211 33.82 -18.31 -19.47
C VAL A 211 33.10 -16.98 -19.62
N ASN A 212 31.92 -16.81 -19.02
CA ASN A 212 31.16 -15.57 -19.12
C ASN A 212 31.54 -14.58 -18.01
N VAL A 213 32.77 -14.06 -18.05
CA VAL A 213 33.29 -13.13 -17.03
C VAL A 213 33.81 -11.84 -17.66
N ASP A 214 33.45 -10.71 -17.05
CA ASP A 214 34.05 -9.40 -17.36
C ASP A 214 35.00 -9.04 -16.23
N LEU A 215 36.30 -9.21 -16.49
CA LEU A 215 37.36 -9.01 -15.50
C LEU A 215 38.27 -7.84 -15.93
N PRO A 216 38.63 -6.94 -15.01
CA PRO A 216 39.55 -5.84 -15.32
C PRO A 216 40.91 -6.39 -15.76
N LYS A 217 41.39 -5.95 -16.91
CA LYS A 217 42.64 -6.44 -17.52
C LYS A 217 43.86 -5.54 -17.23
N GLY A 218 43.64 -4.41 -16.54
CA GLY A 218 44.69 -3.48 -16.15
C GLY A 218 45.06 -2.47 -17.24
N SER A 219 46.20 -1.83 -17.09
CA SER A 219 46.75 -0.87 -18.05
C SER A 219 48.21 -1.21 -18.38
N ILE A 220 48.65 -0.75 -19.54
CA ILE A 220 50.05 -0.71 -19.94
C ILE A 220 50.51 0.73 -19.81
N ASP A 221 51.40 0.97 -18.85
CA ASP A 221 51.96 2.30 -18.61
C ASP A 221 53.29 2.44 -19.36
N GLY A 222 53.37 3.42 -20.26
CA GLY A 222 54.61 3.89 -20.89
C GLY A 222 55.18 5.13 -20.19
N GLU A 223 56.29 5.66 -20.71
CA GLU A 223 56.93 6.86 -20.11
C GLU A 223 56.10 8.15 -20.21
N ARG A 224 55.17 8.24 -21.18
CA ARG A 224 54.35 9.45 -21.42
C ARG A 224 52.85 9.17 -21.52
N ASP A 225 52.46 7.95 -21.88
CA ASP A 225 51.08 7.56 -22.10
C ASP A 225 50.76 6.27 -21.33
N SER A 226 49.51 6.11 -20.91
CA SER A 226 48.97 4.88 -20.30
C SER A 226 47.80 4.38 -21.16
N TYR A 227 47.79 3.09 -21.44
CA TYR A 227 46.75 2.43 -22.24
C TYR A 227 45.97 1.45 -21.36
N THR A 228 44.68 1.67 -21.16
CA THR A 228 43.82 0.67 -20.51
C THR A 228 43.56 -0.49 -21.47
N LEU A 229 43.75 -1.72 -20.97
CA LEU A 229 43.43 -2.93 -21.71
C LEU A 229 41.93 -3.22 -21.54
N GLU A 230 41.19 -3.18 -22.64
CA GLU A 230 39.78 -3.53 -22.71
C GLU A 230 39.61 -4.82 -23.53
N SER A 231 38.98 -5.83 -22.94
CA SER A 231 38.51 -7.05 -23.62
C SER A 231 37.16 -7.39 -23.05
N ASN A 232 36.20 -7.66 -23.93
CA ASN A 232 34.87 -8.12 -23.52
C ASN A 232 34.77 -9.61 -23.81
N ASP A 233 34.94 -10.42 -22.76
CA ASP A 233 34.83 -11.88 -22.84
C ASP A 233 33.38 -12.35 -22.54
N GLN A 234 32.41 -11.43 -22.42
CA GLN A 234 31.03 -11.78 -22.14
C GLN A 234 30.32 -12.39 -23.34
N LEU A 235 29.47 -13.38 -23.05
CA LEU A 235 28.60 -14.04 -24.01
C LEU A 235 27.20 -13.46 -23.87
N LEU A 236 26.64 -12.90 -24.94
CA LEU A 236 25.35 -12.19 -24.88
C LEU A 236 24.21 -13.04 -25.43
N ASP A 237 24.48 -13.78 -26.51
CA ASP A 237 23.45 -14.51 -27.24
C ASP A 237 23.64 -16.02 -27.13
N ALA A 238 22.55 -16.76 -27.36
CA ALA A 238 22.60 -18.23 -27.32
C ALA A 238 23.61 -18.83 -28.31
N GLY A 239 23.88 -18.15 -29.44
CA GLY A 239 24.87 -18.57 -30.43
C GLY A 239 26.30 -18.60 -29.89
N ASP A 240 26.67 -17.64 -29.04
CA ASP A 240 28.00 -17.56 -28.46
C ASP A 240 28.28 -18.79 -27.59
N TYR A 241 27.28 -19.17 -26.78
CA TYR A 241 27.33 -20.36 -25.93
C TYR A 241 27.39 -21.67 -26.73
N GLN A 242 26.74 -21.77 -27.90
CA GLN A 242 26.76 -22.98 -28.72
C GLN A 242 28.17 -23.34 -29.22
N SER A 243 29.02 -22.33 -29.41
CA SER A 243 30.36 -22.46 -29.95
C SER A 243 31.41 -22.91 -28.92
N LEU A 244 31.08 -22.83 -27.63
CA LEU A 244 32.00 -23.11 -26.53
C LEU A 244 32.51 -24.55 -26.54
N ILE A 245 33.81 -24.71 -26.31
CA ILE A 245 34.49 -26.01 -26.28
C ILE A 245 34.60 -26.46 -24.83
N LEU A 246 33.77 -27.44 -24.44
CA LEU A 246 33.75 -27.95 -23.06
C LEU A 246 34.97 -28.82 -22.74
N THR A 247 35.38 -29.66 -23.69
CA THR A 247 36.52 -30.56 -23.51
C THR A 247 37.09 -30.99 -24.86
N THR A 248 38.26 -31.61 -24.85
CA THR A 248 38.90 -32.20 -26.03
C THR A 248 39.14 -33.68 -25.77
N LYS A 249 38.63 -34.56 -26.64
CA LYS A 249 38.83 -36.00 -26.54
C LYS A 249 39.49 -36.51 -27.81
N SER A 250 40.61 -37.22 -27.69
CA SER A 250 41.39 -37.71 -28.83
C SER A 250 41.73 -36.61 -29.86
N ASN A 251 42.11 -35.43 -29.36
CA ASN A 251 42.43 -34.24 -30.16
C ASN A 251 41.27 -33.64 -30.98
N VAL A 252 40.01 -34.04 -30.68
CA VAL A 252 38.80 -33.47 -31.27
C VAL A 252 38.10 -32.58 -30.22
N PRO A 253 37.87 -31.29 -30.50
CA PRO A 253 37.16 -30.40 -29.60
C PRO A 253 35.67 -30.75 -29.57
N ILE A 254 35.12 -30.90 -28.37
CA ILE A 254 33.72 -31.21 -28.15
C ILE A 254 33.01 -29.93 -27.71
N LYS A 255 32.11 -29.44 -28.57
CA LYS A 255 31.35 -28.21 -28.34
C LYS A 255 30.14 -28.43 -27.43
N LEU A 256 29.69 -27.39 -26.74
CA LEU A 256 28.47 -27.42 -25.92
C LEU A 256 27.24 -27.85 -26.73
N SER A 257 27.12 -27.35 -27.96
CA SER A 257 26.08 -27.74 -28.93
C SER A 257 26.06 -29.22 -29.30
N SER A 258 27.17 -29.95 -29.14
CA SER A 258 27.22 -31.40 -29.38
C SER A 258 26.73 -32.22 -28.19
N LEU A 259 26.66 -31.62 -27.01
CA LEU A 259 26.30 -32.27 -25.74
C LEU A 259 24.93 -31.82 -25.21
N GLY A 260 24.23 -30.94 -25.91
CA GLY A 260 22.97 -30.38 -25.46
C GLY A 260 22.36 -29.38 -26.44
N LYS A 261 21.28 -28.72 -26.00
CA LYS A 261 20.64 -27.62 -26.72
C LYS A 261 20.91 -26.32 -25.98
N VAL A 262 21.21 -25.28 -26.74
CA VAL A 262 21.37 -23.92 -26.22
C VAL A 262 20.48 -23.00 -27.03
N PHE A 263 19.57 -22.29 -26.37
CA PHE A 263 18.59 -21.45 -27.03
C PHE A 263 18.20 -20.28 -26.13
N GLU A 264 17.66 -19.22 -26.75
CA GLU A 264 17.05 -18.09 -26.05
C GLU A 264 15.70 -18.51 -25.45
N GLY A 265 15.53 -18.23 -24.17
CA GLY A 265 14.28 -18.45 -23.44
C GLY A 265 14.09 -17.41 -22.36
N VAL A 266 13.43 -17.81 -21.28
CA VAL A 266 13.23 -17.00 -20.08
C VAL A 266 13.89 -17.65 -18.88
N GLU A 267 14.18 -16.87 -17.83
CA GLU A 267 14.70 -17.41 -16.57
C GLU A 267 13.73 -18.47 -16.00
N ASN A 268 12.44 -18.13 -15.91
CA ASN A 268 11.39 -19.04 -15.45
C ASN A 268 10.26 -19.24 -16.47
N GLU A 269 10.22 -20.43 -17.09
CA GLU A 269 9.17 -20.80 -18.06
C GLU A 269 7.82 -21.13 -17.42
N ARG A 270 7.74 -21.21 -16.08
CA ARG A 270 6.51 -21.57 -15.34
C ARG A 270 5.64 -20.37 -15.01
N VAL A 271 6.09 -19.16 -15.33
CA VAL A 271 5.33 -17.92 -15.10
C VAL A 271 4.61 -17.53 -16.38
N GLY A 272 3.32 -17.20 -16.24
CA GLY A 272 2.48 -16.73 -17.34
C GLY A 272 1.42 -15.77 -16.81
N GLY A 273 1.09 -14.77 -17.62
CA GLY A 273 0.07 -13.77 -17.33
C GLY A 273 -0.85 -13.57 -18.51
N TRP A 274 -2.09 -13.24 -18.21
CA TRP A 274 -3.13 -13.06 -19.22
C TRP A 274 -4.00 -11.86 -18.88
N ALA A 275 -4.42 -11.14 -19.92
CA ALA A 275 -5.45 -10.12 -19.87
C ALA A 275 -6.64 -10.61 -20.70
N GLY A 276 -7.63 -11.21 -20.03
CA GLY A 276 -8.64 -12.01 -20.71
C GLY A 276 -8.02 -13.27 -21.30
N THR A 277 -8.08 -13.42 -22.62
CA THR A 277 -7.50 -14.57 -23.35
C THR A 277 -6.09 -14.32 -23.89
N ASN A 278 -5.61 -13.06 -23.88
CA ASN A 278 -4.35 -12.69 -24.50
C ASN A 278 -3.22 -12.75 -23.48
N ARG A 279 -2.06 -13.28 -23.89
CA ARG A 279 -0.85 -13.30 -23.05
C ARG A 279 -0.42 -11.86 -22.75
N ALA A 280 -0.14 -11.55 -21.49
CA ALA A 280 0.12 -10.20 -21.03
C ALA A 280 1.21 -10.16 -19.97
N VAL A 281 2.01 -9.11 -20.01
CA VAL A 281 2.89 -8.72 -18.92
C VAL A 281 2.12 -7.80 -17.99
N LEU A 282 2.00 -8.17 -16.72
CA LEU A 282 1.26 -7.42 -15.73
C LEU A 282 2.22 -6.52 -14.94
N VAL A 283 1.89 -5.24 -14.82
CA VAL A 283 2.59 -4.29 -13.94
C VAL A 283 1.66 -4.00 -12.76
N ILE A 284 2.05 -4.49 -11.59
CA ILE A 284 1.28 -4.45 -10.35
C ILE A 284 1.84 -3.33 -9.47
N VAL A 285 1.05 -2.30 -9.25
CA VAL A 285 1.48 -1.09 -8.54
C VAL A 285 0.98 -1.11 -7.09
N PHE A 286 1.91 -0.96 -6.15
CA PHE A 286 1.65 -0.85 -4.72
C PHE A 286 1.89 0.57 -4.25
N LYS A 287 1.08 1.03 -3.28
CA LYS A 287 1.26 2.34 -2.66
C LYS A 287 2.24 2.29 -1.50
N GLN A 288 2.74 3.45 -1.10
CA GLN A 288 3.35 3.63 0.21
C GLN A 288 2.26 3.59 1.30
N PRO A 289 2.56 3.14 2.53
CA PRO A 289 1.58 3.03 3.62
C PRO A 289 0.75 4.31 3.82
N ASP A 290 1.40 5.48 3.86
CA ASP A 290 0.78 6.78 4.16
C ASP A 290 0.15 7.49 2.96
N ALA A 291 0.33 6.97 1.74
CA ALA A 291 -0.09 7.64 0.52
C ALA A 291 -1.60 7.56 0.29
N ASN A 292 -2.20 8.67 -0.17
CA ASN A 292 -3.59 8.68 -0.60
C ASN A 292 -3.75 7.90 -1.91
N VAL A 293 -4.61 6.87 -1.91
CA VAL A 293 -4.82 5.98 -3.07
C VAL A 293 -5.32 6.75 -4.28
N ILE A 294 -6.29 7.65 -4.08
CA ILE A 294 -6.93 8.41 -5.15
C ILE A 294 -5.90 9.31 -5.83
N GLU A 295 -5.18 10.09 -5.02
CA GLU A 295 -4.18 11.03 -5.52
C GLU A 295 -3.02 10.32 -6.22
N THR A 296 -2.53 9.22 -5.65
CA THR A 296 -1.44 8.42 -6.25
C THR A 296 -1.84 7.86 -7.61
N VAL A 297 -3.05 7.30 -7.72
CA VAL A 297 -3.57 6.77 -8.99
C VAL A 297 -3.78 7.87 -10.02
N ASP A 298 -4.26 9.05 -9.61
CA ASP A 298 -4.41 10.20 -10.51
C ASP A 298 -3.06 10.67 -11.06
N ARG A 299 -2.02 10.72 -10.21
CA ARG A 299 -0.64 11.02 -10.62
C ARG A 299 -0.10 9.97 -11.60
N ILE A 300 -0.33 8.67 -11.35
CA ILE A 300 0.04 7.60 -12.28
C ILE A 300 -0.66 7.79 -13.62
N LYS A 301 -1.97 8.02 -13.63
CA LYS A 301 -2.76 8.24 -14.86
C LYS A 301 -2.30 9.47 -15.64
N ALA A 302 -1.82 10.50 -14.96
CA ALA A 302 -1.27 11.69 -15.62
C ALA A 302 0.06 11.41 -16.35
N VAL A 303 0.87 10.48 -15.85
CA VAL A 303 2.18 10.12 -16.42
C VAL A 303 2.05 9.02 -17.49
N LEU A 304 1.01 8.18 -17.45
CA LEU A 304 0.80 7.08 -18.41
C LEU A 304 0.87 7.51 -19.89
N PRO A 305 0.25 8.62 -20.34
CA PRO A 305 0.32 9.04 -21.75
C PRO A 305 1.73 9.44 -22.21
N GLU A 306 2.59 9.89 -21.30
CA GLU A 306 4.00 10.15 -21.60
C GLU A 306 4.77 8.84 -21.73
N LEU A 307 4.52 7.91 -20.82
CA LEU A 307 5.13 6.58 -20.82
C LEU A 307 4.78 5.75 -22.06
N GLU A 308 3.54 5.84 -22.53
CA GLU A 308 3.11 5.20 -23.78
C GLU A 308 3.91 5.66 -25.00
N ARG A 309 4.54 6.84 -24.96
CA ARG A 309 5.41 7.34 -26.05
C ARG A 309 6.83 6.80 -25.98
N TRP A 310 7.26 6.28 -24.83
CA TRP A 310 8.62 5.76 -24.62
C TRP A 310 8.71 4.26 -24.89
N ILE A 311 7.57 3.57 -24.97
CA ILE A 311 7.51 2.15 -25.34
C ILE A 311 7.24 1.97 -26.84
N PRO A 312 7.58 0.80 -27.42
CA PRO A 312 7.28 0.51 -28.82
C PRO A 312 5.78 0.62 -29.11
N PRO A 313 5.37 1.21 -30.25
CA PRO A 313 3.95 1.45 -30.57
C PRO A 313 3.11 0.17 -30.74
N SER A 314 3.77 -0.99 -30.89
CA SER A 314 3.11 -2.30 -30.89
C SER A 314 2.62 -2.74 -29.50
N VAL A 315 3.14 -2.15 -28.42
CA VAL A 315 2.77 -2.47 -27.05
C VAL A 315 1.59 -1.62 -26.62
N LYS A 316 0.49 -2.27 -26.24
CA LYS A 316 -0.73 -1.63 -25.73
C LYS A 316 -0.78 -1.80 -24.21
N ILE A 317 -0.92 -0.69 -23.50
CA ILE A 317 -1.18 -0.68 -22.06
C ILE A 317 -2.68 -0.65 -21.81
N ARG A 318 -3.17 -1.53 -20.94
CA ARG A 318 -4.57 -1.60 -20.53
C ARG A 318 -4.67 -1.60 -19.01
N LEU A 319 -5.57 -0.79 -18.47
CA LEU A 319 -5.91 -0.83 -17.06
C LEU A 319 -6.81 -2.05 -16.79
N ILE A 320 -6.34 -2.98 -15.96
CA ILE A 320 -7.07 -4.20 -15.57
C ILE A 320 -7.80 -3.99 -14.25
N SER A 321 -7.13 -3.35 -13.31
CA SER A 321 -7.68 -3.09 -11.98
C SER A 321 -7.34 -1.68 -11.56
N ASP A 322 -8.35 -0.98 -11.04
CA ASP A 322 -8.25 0.36 -10.48
C ASP A 322 -9.05 0.44 -9.19
N ARG A 323 -8.34 0.51 -8.07
CA ARG A 323 -8.94 0.51 -6.74
C ARG A 323 -9.68 1.81 -6.44
N THR A 324 -9.42 2.89 -7.18
CA THR A 324 -10.11 4.18 -6.97
C THR A 324 -11.56 4.16 -7.39
N THR A 325 -11.97 3.25 -8.28
CA THR A 325 -13.36 3.18 -8.78
C THR A 325 -14.35 2.93 -7.63
N THR A 326 -14.11 1.88 -6.84
CA THR A 326 -14.93 1.57 -5.66
C THR A 326 -14.79 2.64 -4.58
N ILE A 327 -13.58 3.15 -4.33
CA ILE A 327 -13.38 4.18 -3.28
C ILE A 327 -14.17 5.44 -3.63
N ARG A 328 -14.07 5.96 -4.87
CA ARG A 328 -14.80 7.15 -5.31
C ARG A 328 -16.30 6.93 -5.26
N ALA A 329 -16.79 5.76 -5.69
CA ALA A 329 -18.20 5.41 -5.60
C ALA A 329 -18.70 5.39 -4.14
N SER A 330 -17.95 4.80 -3.21
CA SER A 330 -18.28 4.81 -1.79
C SER A 330 -18.30 6.23 -1.21
N VAL A 331 -17.35 7.10 -1.60
CA VAL A 331 -17.36 8.52 -1.16
C VAL A 331 -18.59 9.25 -1.66
N GLU A 332 -18.94 9.07 -2.94
CA GLU A 332 -20.12 9.71 -3.54
C GLU A 332 -21.42 9.21 -2.87
N GLU A 333 -21.54 7.90 -2.66
CA GLU A 333 -22.67 7.29 -1.94
C GLU A 333 -22.80 7.81 -0.52
N VAL A 334 -21.68 7.98 0.18
CA VAL A 334 -21.63 8.55 1.53
C VAL A 334 -22.03 10.02 1.52
N GLN A 335 -21.51 10.82 0.59
CA GLN A 335 -21.87 12.23 0.46
C GLN A 335 -23.37 12.37 0.20
N PHE A 336 -23.92 11.55 -0.69
CA PHE A 336 -25.35 11.49 -0.97
C PHE A 336 -26.15 11.08 0.28
N SER A 337 -25.74 10.01 0.96
CA SER A 337 -26.42 9.50 2.16
C SER A 337 -26.38 10.48 3.33
N LEU A 338 -25.28 11.22 3.50
CA LEU A 338 -25.15 12.28 4.50
C LEU A 338 -26.08 13.45 4.17
N LEU A 339 -26.09 13.92 2.92
CA LEU A 339 -26.99 14.99 2.49
C LEU A 339 -28.47 14.57 2.61
N LEU A 340 -28.80 13.34 2.23
CA LEU A 340 -30.14 12.78 2.37
C LEU A 340 -30.54 12.68 3.86
N SER A 341 -29.64 12.19 4.71
CA SER A 341 -29.87 12.12 6.16
C SER A 341 -30.11 13.49 6.77
N ILE A 342 -29.28 14.49 6.42
CA ILE A 342 -29.47 15.88 6.86
C ILE A 342 -30.83 16.40 6.36
N ALA A 343 -31.18 16.19 5.09
CA ALA A 343 -32.44 16.64 4.53
C ALA A 343 -33.65 15.98 5.23
N LEU A 344 -33.59 14.68 5.51
CA LEU A 344 -34.63 13.93 6.23
C LEU A 344 -34.78 14.43 7.67
N VAL A 345 -33.67 14.65 8.38
CA VAL A 345 -33.66 15.23 9.72
C VAL A 345 -34.35 16.60 9.72
N VAL A 346 -33.95 17.50 8.81
CA VAL A 346 -34.56 18.83 8.66
C VAL A 346 -36.06 18.73 8.37
N MET A 347 -36.46 17.79 7.50
CA MET A 347 -37.86 17.54 7.17
C MET A 347 -38.67 17.05 8.38
N VAL A 348 -38.13 16.11 9.17
CA VAL A 348 -38.79 15.60 10.38
C VAL A 348 -38.93 16.73 11.41
N ILE A 349 -37.87 17.50 11.67
CA ILE A 349 -37.91 18.65 12.57
C ILE A 349 -38.98 19.65 12.10
N PHE A 350 -39.05 19.93 10.80
CA PHE A 350 -40.07 20.80 10.22
C PHE A 350 -41.48 20.27 10.46
N LEU A 351 -41.70 18.97 10.30
CA LEU A 351 -43.01 18.32 10.48
C LEU A 351 -43.50 18.41 11.93
N PHE A 352 -42.60 18.24 12.91
CA PHE A 352 -42.92 18.31 14.34
C PHE A 352 -43.13 19.76 14.81
N LEU A 353 -42.21 20.66 14.47
CA LEU A 353 -42.25 22.04 14.97
C LEU A 353 -43.23 22.92 14.19
N ARG A 354 -43.53 22.58 12.92
CA ARG A 354 -44.40 23.33 11.98
C ARG A 354 -44.10 24.84 11.90
N ARG A 355 -42.88 25.25 12.28
CA ARG A 355 -42.44 26.65 12.35
C ARG A 355 -41.05 26.77 11.76
N PHE A 356 -40.89 27.72 10.84
CA PHE A 356 -39.66 27.89 10.06
C PHE A 356 -38.43 28.20 10.93
N TRP A 357 -38.53 29.15 11.87
CA TRP A 357 -37.38 29.61 12.66
C TRP A 357 -36.79 28.53 13.60
N PRO A 358 -37.59 27.82 14.43
CA PRO A 358 -37.10 26.69 15.22
C PRO A 358 -36.39 25.62 14.37
N THR A 359 -37.00 25.26 13.23
CA THR A 359 -36.43 24.28 12.31
C THR A 359 -35.09 24.76 11.73
N PHE A 360 -35.01 26.01 11.29
CA PHE A 360 -33.78 26.56 10.73
C PHE A 360 -32.63 26.58 11.74
N ILE A 361 -32.90 26.95 12.99
CA ILE A 361 -31.91 26.96 14.07
C ILE A 361 -31.39 25.54 14.34
N ALA A 362 -32.30 24.55 14.44
CA ALA A 362 -31.93 23.14 14.61
C ALA A 362 -31.21 22.56 13.38
N SER A 363 -31.49 23.09 12.18
CA SER A 363 -30.85 22.64 10.94
C SER A 363 -29.40 23.09 10.87
N ILE A 364 -29.06 24.29 11.38
CA ILE A 364 -27.70 24.83 11.39
C ILE A 364 -26.80 24.10 12.39
N THR A 365 -27.34 23.58 13.49
CA THR A 365 -26.53 22.90 14.51
C THR A 365 -25.88 21.62 13.98
N VAL A 366 -26.52 20.92 13.02
CA VAL A 366 -25.99 19.69 12.45
C VAL A 366 -24.71 19.92 11.62
N PRO A 367 -24.70 20.77 10.56
CA PRO A 367 -23.46 21.07 9.83
C PRO A 367 -22.37 21.66 10.72
N LEU A 368 -22.73 22.44 11.74
CA LEU A 368 -21.77 23.02 12.67
C LEU A 368 -21.11 21.96 13.56
N ALA A 369 -21.88 20.99 14.06
CA ALA A 369 -21.36 19.87 14.82
C ALA A 369 -20.44 18.99 13.96
N LEU A 370 -20.86 18.67 12.73
CA LEU A 370 -20.04 17.94 11.76
C LEU A 370 -18.73 18.66 11.44
N ALA A 371 -18.78 19.97 11.25
CA ALA A 371 -17.59 20.79 11.04
C ALA A 371 -16.61 20.71 12.21
N GLY A 372 -17.12 20.74 13.45
CA GLY A 372 -16.32 20.51 14.65
C GLY A 372 -15.71 19.10 14.70
N THR A 373 -16.50 18.07 14.39
CA THR A 373 -16.03 16.68 14.32
C THR A 373 -14.90 16.52 13.31
N PHE A 374 -15.02 17.06 12.10
CA PHE A 374 -13.94 17.02 11.11
C PHE A 374 -12.66 17.71 11.59
N GLY A 375 -12.79 18.82 12.32
CA GLY A 375 -11.65 19.49 12.94
C GLY A 375 -10.90 18.59 13.94
N PHE A 376 -11.63 17.88 14.81
CA PHE A 376 -11.03 16.93 15.74
C PHE A 376 -10.46 15.70 15.03
N MET A 377 -11.17 15.13 14.07
CA MET A 377 -10.68 14.00 13.27
C MET A 377 -9.34 14.34 12.60
N TYR A 378 -9.21 15.55 12.05
CA TYR A 378 -7.96 16.00 11.45
C TYR A 378 -6.83 16.13 12.49
N LEU A 379 -7.14 16.67 13.68
CA LEU A 379 -6.16 16.81 14.76
C LEU A 379 -5.64 15.46 15.26
N PHE A 380 -6.50 14.43 15.31
CA PHE A 380 -6.14 13.08 15.72
C PHE A 380 -5.63 12.19 14.58
N GLY A 381 -5.60 12.69 13.34
CA GLY A 381 -5.08 11.98 12.17
C GLY A 381 -5.98 10.86 11.65
N TYR A 382 -7.29 10.92 11.93
CA TYR A 382 -8.28 9.93 11.50
C TYR A 382 -8.62 10.05 10.02
N SER A 383 -9.26 9.02 9.47
CA SER A 383 -9.73 8.98 8.09
C SER A 383 -11.25 9.10 7.99
N LEU A 384 -11.71 9.56 6.82
CA LEU A 384 -13.09 9.35 6.40
C LEU A 384 -13.18 7.95 5.82
N ASP A 385 -13.71 7.02 6.62
CA ASP A 385 -13.91 5.62 6.25
C ASP A 385 -15.28 5.13 6.70
N ASN A 386 -15.62 3.90 6.31
CA ASN A 386 -16.95 3.35 6.56
C ASN A 386 -17.32 3.33 8.05
N LEU A 387 -16.36 3.12 8.97
CA LEU A 387 -16.63 3.10 10.41
C LEU A 387 -16.83 4.51 10.96
N SER A 388 -15.93 5.44 10.64
CA SER A 388 -16.05 6.84 11.07
C SER A 388 -17.30 7.52 10.48
N LEU A 389 -17.71 7.15 9.26
CA LEU A 389 -18.93 7.63 8.64
C LEU A 389 -20.19 7.07 9.28
N MET A 390 -20.19 5.81 9.70
CA MET A 390 -21.28 5.25 10.51
C MET A 390 -21.39 5.98 11.85
N ALA A 391 -20.26 6.23 12.52
CA ALA A 391 -20.22 6.97 13.78
C ALA A 391 -20.76 8.40 13.62
N ILE A 392 -20.36 9.10 12.55
CA ILE A 392 -20.87 10.43 12.20
C ILE A 392 -22.40 10.37 11.96
N THR A 393 -22.87 9.38 11.21
CA THR A 393 -24.31 9.25 10.89
C THR A 393 -25.15 9.03 12.15
N ILE A 394 -24.68 8.20 13.09
CA ILE A 394 -25.34 7.99 14.39
C ILE A 394 -25.26 9.27 15.24
N SER A 395 -24.09 9.92 15.26
CA SER A 395 -23.86 11.15 16.04
C SER A 395 -24.74 12.31 15.60
N VAL A 396 -25.07 12.42 14.30
CA VAL A 396 -26.05 13.40 13.81
C VAL A 396 -27.39 13.22 14.52
N GLY A 397 -27.84 11.98 14.76
CA GLY A 397 -29.06 11.71 15.52
C GLY A 397 -29.02 12.26 16.94
N PHE A 398 -27.92 12.04 17.67
CA PHE A 398 -27.75 12.54 19.05
C PHE A 398 -27.71 14.07 19.12
N VAL A 399 -26.98 14.72 18.20
CA VAL A 399 -26.87 16.19 18.16
C VAL A 399 -28.22 16.84 17.84
N VAL A 400 -29.01 16.22 16.97
CA VAL A 400 -30.35 16.72 16.61
C VAL A 400 -31.29 16.68 17.81
N ASP A 401 -31.31 15.56 18.54
CA ASP A 401 -32.17 15.40 19.72
C ASP A 401 -31.87 16.47 20.78
N ASP A 402 -30.59 16.66 21.10
CA ASP A 402 -30.14 17.71 22.04
C ASP A 402 -30.57 19.11 21.58
N ALA A 403 -30.46 19.42 20.29
CA ALA A 403 -30.87 20.71 19.73
C ALA A 403 -32.40 20.92 19.84
N ILE A 404 -33.19 19.89 19.55
CA ILE A 404 -34.66 19.93 19.63
C ILE A 404 -35.09 20.19 21.08
N VAL A 405 -34.56 19.43 22.05
CA VAL A 405 -34.90 19.57 23.46
C VAL A 405 -34.65 20.99 23.96
N VAL A 406 -33.54 21.61 23.54
CA VAL A 406 -33.23 23.01 23.90
C VAL A 406 -34.21 23.99 23.28
N ILE A 407 -34.46 23.87 21.98
CA ILE A 407 -35.33 24.78 21.24
C ILE A 407 -36.77 24.68 21.74
N GLU A 408 -37.29 23.48 21.93
CA GLU A 408 -38.65 23.22 22.41
C GLU A 408 -38.86 23.79 23.82
N ASN A 409 -37.91 23.60 24.73
CA ASN A 409 -38.01 24.12 26.08
C ASN A 409 -38.01 25.67 26.11
N VAL A 410 -37.20 26.32 25.27
CA VAL A 410 -37.22 27.79 25.11
C VAL A 410 -38.55 28.24 24.50
N PHE A 411 -39.04 27.56 23.47
CA PHE A 411 -40.31 27.90 22.83
C PHE A 411 -41.50 27.76 23.76
N ARG A 412 -41.51 26.74 24.63
CA ARG A 412 -42.55 26.58 25.65
C ARG A 412 -42.68 27.81 26.55
N PHE A 413 -41.56 28.44 26.95
CA PHE A 413 -41.60 29.67 27.73
C PHE A 413 -42.08 30.89 26.92
N ILE A 414 -41.75 30.95 25.62
CA ILE A 414 -42.28 31.99 24.73
C ILE A 414 -43.81 31.87 24.61
N GLU A 415 -44.33 30.64 24.49
CA GLU A 415 -45.79 30.39 24.43
C GLU A 415 -46.50 30.68 25.75
N GLN A 416 -45.80 30.58 26.88
CA GLN A 416 -46.28 31.02 28.20
C GLN A 416 -46.25 32.54 28.40
N GLY A 417 -45.78 33.31 27.40
CA GLY A 417 -45.80 34.77 27.40
C GLY A 417 -44.49 35.46 27.80
N ASP A 418 -43.39 34.72 28.00
CA ASP A 418 -42.09 35.32 28.28
C ASP A 418 -41.51 36.01 27.03
N ARG A 419 -40.81 37.14 27.22
CA ARG A 419 -40.01 37.78 26.14
C ARG A 419 -38.88 36.84 25.69
N THR A 420 -38.56 36.83 24.40
CA THR A 420 -37.55 35.93 23.77
C THR A 420 -36.23 35.82 24.54
N MET A 421 -35.63 36.94 24.96
CA MET A 421 -34.37 36.93 25.72
C MET A 421 -34.52 36.28 27.10
N VAL A 422 -35.65 36.52 27.77
CA VAL A 422 -35.94 35.94 29.09
C VAL A 422 -36.24 34.45 28.96
N ALA A 423 -37.03 34.07 27.95
CA ALA A 423 -37.33 32.67 27.64
C ALA A 423 -36.06 31.88 27.31
N ALA A 424 -35.13 32.46 26.54
CA ALA A 424 -33.84 31.82 26.22
C ALA A 424 -32.98 31.60 27.48
N LEU A 425 -32.90 32.59 28.38
CA LEU A 425 -32.14 32.48 29.63
C LEU A 425 -32.78 31.50 30.62
N LYS A 426 -34.11 31.52 30.79
CA LYS A 426 -34.85 30.57 31.63
C LYS A 426 -34.73 29.15 31.08
N GLY A 427 -34.94 29.00 29.77
CA GLY A 427 -34.84 27.72 29.08
C GLY A 427 -33.44 27.11 29.23
N ALA A 428 -32.39 27.85 28.89
CA ALA A 428 -31.01 27.39 29.02
C ALA A 428 -30.59 27.09 30.47
N ARG A 429 -31.20 27.73 31.47
CA ARG A 429 -30.93 27.43 32.89
C ARG A 429 -31.62 26.15 33.36
N GLN A 430 -32.78 25.82 32.82
CA GLN A 430 -33.56 24.64 33.23
C GLN A 430 -32.94 23.32 32.72
N ILE A 431 -32.53 23.29 31.45
CA ILE A 431 -32.09 22.07 30.76
C ILE A 431 -30.58 22.04 30.48
N GLY A 432 -29.86 23.15 30.66
CA GLY A 432 -28.42 23.19 30.36
C GLY A 432 -27.61 22.15 31.13
N PHE A 433 -27.97 21.87 32.40
CA PHE A 433 -27.34 20.80 33.18
C PHE A 433 -27.69 19.41 32.64
N THR A 434 -28.96 19.20 32.27
CA THR A 434 -29.44 17.92 31.73
C THR A 434 -28.75 17.56 30.42
N VAL A 435 -28.65 18.51 29.48
CA VAL A 435 -27.97 18.30 28.19
C VAL A 435 -26.50 17.96 28.40
N VAL A 436 -25.77 18.74 29.20
CA VAL A 436 -24.36 18.46 29.50
C VAL A 436 -24.19 17.09 30.18
N SER A 437 -25.09 16.72 31.09
CA SER A 437 -25.06 15.41 31.74
C SER A 437 -25.30 14.28 30.75
N MET A 438 -26.26 14.41 29.83
CA MET A 438 -26.53 13.40 28.81
C MET A 438 -25.36 13.25 27.84
N SER A 439 -24.76 14.36 27.37
CA SER A 439 -23.58 14.30 26.51
C SER A 439 -22.39 13.64 27.22
N LEU A 440 -22.16 13.95 28.51
CA LEU A 440 -21.08 13.32 29.29
C LEU A 440 -21.34 11.83 29.53
N SER A 441 -22.59 11.44 29.78
CA SER A 441 -22.98 10.03 29.88
C SER A 441 -22.75 9.29 28.56
N LEU A 442 -23.08 9.92 27.42
CA LEU A 442 -22.84 9.34 26.10
C LEU A 442 -21.35 9.13 25.85
N VAL A 443 -20.51 10.13 26.15
CA VAL A 443 -19.05 9.97 26.12
C VAL A 443 -18.61 8.80 27.01
N ALA A 444 -19.12 8.72 28.25
CA ALA A 444 -18.77 7.65 29.18
C ALA A 444 -19.15 6.25 28.68
N VAL A 445 -20.24 6.11 27.92
CA VAL A 445 -20.66 4.84 27.31
C VAL A 445 -19.69 4.39 26.22
N PHE A 446 -19.05 5.32 25.49
CA PHE A 446 -18.10 5.00 24.41
C PHE A 446 -16.63 4.93 24.85
N ILE A 447 -16.27 5.47 26.03
CA ILE A 447 -14.90 5.35 26.59
C ILE A 447 -14.32 3.92 26.54
N PRO A 448 -15.08 2.84 26.86
CA PRO A 448 -14.55 1.48 26.77
C PRO A 448 -14.01 1.08 25.40
N LEU A 449 -14.54 1.63 24.30
CA LEU A 449 -14.05 1.35 22.95
C LEU A 449 -12.61 1.85 22.74
N LEU A 450 -12.23 2.97 23.37
CA LEU A 450 -10.87 3.52 23.30
C LEU A 450 -9.83 2.60 23.98
N PHE A 451 -10.27 1.77 24.92
CA PHE A 451 -9.40 0.83 25.64
C PHE A 451 -9.35 -0.56 25.01
N MET A 452 -10.12 -0.80 23.93
CA MET A 452 -10.02 -2.05 23.20
C MET A 452 -8.63 -2.15 22.55
N GLY A 453 -7.92 -3.24 22.82
CA GLY A 453 -6.61 -3.51 22.24
C GLY A 453 -6.67 -4.20 20.87
N GLY A 454 -5.51 -4.32 20.23
CA GLY A 454 -5.34 -5.10 19.01
C GLY A 454 -6.03 -4.51 17.78
N LEU A 455 -6.32 -5.38 16.81
CA LEU A 455 -6.90 -4.98 15.52
C LEU A 455 -8.31 -4.39 15.67
N ILE A 456 -9.17 -5.06 16.45
CA ILE A 456 -10.55 -4.62 16.67
C ILE A 456 -10.52 -3.24 17.35
N GLY A 457 -9.67 -3.06 18.36
CA GLY A 457 -9.48 -1.77 19.00
C GLY A 457 -9.15 -0.63 18.04
N ARG A 458 -8.15 -0.82 17.16
CA ARG A 458 -7.78 0.21 16.17
C ARG A 458 -8.87 0.49 15.14
N LEU A 459 -9.64 -0.53 14.74
CA LEU A 459 -10.76 -0.32 13.81
C LEU A 459 -11.89 0.49 14.45
N PHE A 460 -12.22 0.22 15.72
CA PHE A 460 -13.27 0.93 16.44
C PHE A 460 -12.79 2.21 17.14
N HIS A 461 -11.50 2.55 17.07
CA HIS A 461 -10.96 3.75 17.71
C HIS A 461 -11.42 5.06 17.06
N GLU A 462 -11.73 5.02 15.75
CA GLU A 462 -12.31 6.16 15.04
C GLU A 462 -13.84 6.26 15.19
N PHE A 463 -14.49 5.23 15.74
CA PHE A 463 -15.94 5.18 16.00
C PHE A 463 -16.26 5.83 17.35
#